data_AF-A0A7V1P2U0-F1
#
_entry.id   AF-A0A7V1P2U0-F1
#
_cell.length_a   1.000
_cell.length_b   1.000
_cell.length_c   1.000
_cell.angle_alpha   90.00
_cell.angle_beta   90.00
_cell.angle_gamma   90.00
#
_symmetry.space_group_name_H-M   'P 1'
#
loop_
_entity.id
_entity.type
_entity.pdbx_description
1 polymer ?
#
loop_
_entity_poly.entity_id
_entity_poly.type
_entity_poly.pdbx_seq_one_letter_code
_entity_poly.pdbx_strand_id
1 'polypeptide(L)'
;MLKIIMTLLLFMGSLHAVSANELLGSWYSSLRTLNNGTETIEKEYLTLSANNTFKLIRLVSVKKDISFVKDLRIEVIGTWEAKGNALIYVIRSVNIPSAKEVYQISQQSLENLAENFKYKYENDKIHVNKIISMTAKSLTVLSEKGRETKYKRN
;
A
#
# COMPACT_ATOMS: atom_id res chain seq x y z
N MET A 1 -5.45 -23.22 15.95
CA MET A 1 -5.95 -22.12 16.81
C MET A 1 -4.91 -21.64 17.82
N LEU A 2 -4.18 -22.51 18.54
CA LEU A 2 -3.14 -22.12 19.50
C LEU A 2 -2.01 -21.25 18.90
N LYS A 3 -1.60 -21.52 17.65
CA LYS A 3 -0.60 -20.71 16.94
C LYS A 3 -1.07 -19.27 16.65
N ILE A 4 -2.34 -19.07 16.33
CA ILE A 4 -2.90 -17.72 16.05
C ILE A 4 -2.94 -16.90 17.35
N ILE A 5 -3.29 -17.54 18.47
CA ILE A 5 -3.32 -16.91 19.80
C ILE A 5 -1.89 -16.55 20.27
N MET A 6 -0.90 -17.43 20.04
CA MET A 6 0.50 -17.14 20.36
C MET A 6 1.09 -16.00 19.52
N THR A 7 0.72 -15.91 18.23
CA THR A 7 1.15 -14.77 17.41
C THR A 7 0.55 -13.47 17.93
N LEU A 8 -0.71 -13.47 18.38
CA LEU A 8 -1.35 -12.29 19.00
C LEU A 8 -0.67 -11.84 20.31
N LEU A 9 -0.22 -12.78 21.14
CA LEU A 9 0.45 -12.47 22.42
C LEU A 9 1.82 -11.79 22.23
N LEU A 10 2.55 -12.13 21.17
CA LEU A 10 3.85 -11.53 20.85
C LEU A 10 3.75 -10.09 20.32
N PHE A 11 2.54 -9.58 20.01
CA PHE A 11 2.33 -8.18 19.58
C PHE A 11 2.30 -7.15 20.71
N MET A 12 2.24 -7.59 21.97
CA MET A 12 2.07 -6.69 23.14
C MET A 12 3.38 -6.13 23.73
N GLY A 13 4.54 -6.49 23.18
CA GLY A 13 5.84 -5.99 23.67
C GLY A 13 6.18 -4.57 23.19
N SER A 14 6.28 -3.63 24.14
CA SER A 14 6.66 -2.21 24.03
C SER A 14 5.61 -1.24 23.44
N LEU A 15 4.66 -0.84 24.29
CA LEU A 15 3.64 0.18 24.02
C LEU A 15 4.19 1.60 24.23
N HIS A 16 4.78 2.19 23.19
CA HIS A 16 4.46 3.59 22.91
C HIS A 16 3.33 3.54 21.90
N ALA A 17 2.09 3.73 22.37
CA ALA A 17 0.96 3.83 21.46
C ALA A 17 1.19 5.05 20.57
N VAL A 18 1.34 4.83 19.26
CA VAL A 18 1.44 5.92 18.30
C VAL A 18 0.11 6.67 18.36
N SER A 19 0.17 7.98 18.56
CA SER A 19 -1.05 8.79 18.58
C SER A 19 -1.64 8.77 17.17
N ALA A 20 -2.95 8.48 17.05
CA ALA A 20 -3.63 8.51 15.75
C ALA A 20 -3.46 9.88 15.05
N ASN A 21 -3.31 10.96 15.83
CA ASN A 21 -3.07 12.30 15.30
C ASN A 21 -1.71 12.45 14.61
N GLU A 22 -0.69 11.69 15.01
CA GLU A 22 0.63 11.73 14.37
C GLU A 22 0.60 11.09 12.99
N LEU A 23 -0.28 10.11 12.78
CA LEU A 23 -0.44 9.41 11.50
C LEU A 23 -1.15 10.28 10.44
N LEU A 24 -1.91 11.28 10.84
CA LEU A 24 -2.64 12.18 9.94
C LEU A 24 -1.71 12.91 8.97
N GLY A 25 -2.13 13.04 7.72
CA GLY A 25 -1.40 13.74 6.67
C GLY A 25 -1.07 12.88 5.46
N SER A 26 -0.17 13.38 4.62
CA SER A 26 0.24 12.72 3.37
C SER A 26 1.62 12.07 3.50
N TRP A 27 1.71 10.86 2.96
CA TRP A 27 2.83 9.95 3.08
C TRP A 27 3.20 9.44 1.69
N TYR A 28 4.51 9.33 1.45
CA TYR A 28 5.05 8.89 0.18
C TYR A 28 6.05 7.76 0.36
N SER A 29 5.92 6.72 -0.46
CA SER A 29 6.88 5.62 -0.55
C SER A 29 7.22 5.35 -2.01
N SER A 30 8.44 4.87 -2.26
CA SER A 30 8.87 4.40 -3.57
C SER A 30 9.72 3.15 -3.42
N LEU A 31 9.38 2.12 -4.16
CA LEU A 31 10.13 0.88 -4.26
C LEU A 31 10.50 0.64 -5.72
N ARG A 32 11.74 0.22 -5.95
CA ARG A 32 12.23 -0.25 -7.24
C ARG A 32 12.72 -1.67 -7.06
N THR A 33 12.26 -2.59 -7.91
CA THR A 33 12.69 -3.97 -7.93
C THR A 33 13.12 -4.36 -9.33
N LEU A 34 14.08 -5.28 -9.42
CA LEU A 34 14.54 -5.87 -10.68
C LEU A 34 14.51 -7.38 -10.50
N ASN A 35 13.72 -8.08 -11.31
CA ASN A 35 13.60 -9.52 -11.27
C ASN A 35 13.58 -10.09 -12.69
N ASN A 36 14.53 -10.97 -13.01
CA ASN A 36 14.63 -11.63 -14.32
C ASN A 36 14.50 -10.66 -15.51
N GLY A 37 15.24 -9.54 -15.46
CA GLY A 37 15.22 -8.49 -16.48
C GLY A 37 13.97 -7.60 -16.52
N THR A 38 13.00 -7.85 -15.63
CA THR A 38 11.81 -7.02 -15.47
C THR A 38 12.03 -6.02 -14.33
N GLU A 39 12.02 -4.74 -14.67
CA GLU A 39 12.06 -3.65 -13.72
C GLU A 39 10.63 -3.25 -13.32
N THR A 40 10.39 -3.15 -12.02
CA THR A 40 9.13 -2.63 -11.47
C THR A 40 9.42 -1.45 -10.54
N ILE A 41 8.70 -0.35 -10.74
CA ILE A 41 8.72 0.81 -9.86
C ILE A 41 7.32 1.01 -9.30
N GLU A 42 7.19 0.95 -7.98
CA GLU A 42 5.95 1.21 -7.26
C GLU A 42 6.10 2.50 -6.45
N LYS A 43 5.28 3.50 -6.73
CA LYS A 43 5.16 4.72 -5.92
C LYS A 43 3.82 4.70 -5.21
N GLU A 44 3.81 5.05 -3.94
CA GLU A 44 2.61 5.10 -3.12
C GLU A 44 2.45 6.48 -2.50
N TYR A 45 1.26 7.04 -2.62
CA TYR A 45 0.85 8.28 -1.98
C TYR A 45 -0.35 7.97 -1.09
N LEU A 46 -0.12 7.87 0.21
CA LEU A 46 -1.13 7.61 1.22
C LEU A 46 -1.53 8.91 1.90
N THR A 47 -2.82 9.18 2.01
CA THR A 47 -3.35 10.29 2.81
C THR A 47 -4.28 9.72 3.88
N LEU A 48 -4.00 10.04 5.14
CA LEU A 48 -4.81 9.70 6.32
C LEU A 48 -5.51 10.96 6.83
N SER A 49 -6.84 10.97 6.78
CA SER A 49 -7.65 12.13 7.15
C SER A 49 -8.24 11.98 8.56
N ALA A 50 -8.48 13.12 9.21
CA ALA A 50 -9.01 13.18 10.59
C ALA A 50 -10.43 12.60 10.74
N ASN A 51 -11.20 12.51 9.65
CA ASN A 51 -12.52 11.89 9.61
C ASN A 51 -12.46 10.36 9.39
N ASN A 52 -11.35 9.72 9.76
CA ASN A 52 -11.11 8.28 9.59
C ASN A 52 -11.20 7.78 8.14
N THR A 53 -11.09 8.66 7.13
CA THR A 53 -10.99 8.23 5.72
C THR A 53 -9.54 8.22 5.25
N PHE A 54 -9.22 7.32 4.31
CA PHE A 54 -7.93 7.33 3.65
C PHE A 54 -8.07 7.31 2.13
N LYS A 55 -7.06 7.86 1.47
CA LYS A 55 -6.83 7.71 0.04
C LYS A 55 -5.43 7.18 -0.19
N LEU A 56 -5.30 6.11 -0.95
CA LEU A 56 -4.02 5.57 -1.42
C LEU A 56 -3.99 5.66 -2.95
N ILE A 57 -3.02 6.37 -3.49
CA ILE A 57 -2.70 6.33 -4.93
C ILE A 57 -1.43 5.51 -5.08
N ARG A 58 -1.51 4.37 -5.77
CA ARG A 58 -0.34 3.60 -6.19
C ARG A 58 -0.11 3.80 -7.69
N LEU A 59 1.11 4.17 -8.06
CA LEU A 59 1.57 4.20 -9.45
C LEU A 59 2.52 3.04 -9.66
N VAL A 60 2.16 2.13 -10.57
CA VAL A 60 2.98 0.96 -10.91
C VAL A 60 3.54 1.15 -12.31
N SER A 61 4.87 1.18 -12.42
CA SER A 61 5.55 1.09 -13.71
C SER A 61 6.22 -0.27 -13.83
N VAL A 62 6.10 -0.91 -14.98
CA VAL A 62 6.74 -2.19 -15.31
C VAL A 62 7.44 -2.04 -16.64
N LYS A 63 8.70 -2.45 -16.72
CA LYS A 63 9.50 -2.45 -17.95
C LYS A 63 10.21 -3.78 -18.11
N LYS A 64 10.16 -4.36 -19.31
CA LYS A 64 10.96 -5.51 -19.69
C LYS A 64 11.46 -5.29 -21.11
N ASP A 65 12.77 -5.34 -21.30
CA ASP A 65 13.43 -4.99 -22.55
C ASP A 65 12.98 -3.61 -23.06
N ILE A 66 12.34 -3.55 -24.22
CA ILE A 66 11.79 -2.33 -24.81
C ILE A 66 10.32 -2.09 -24.43
N SER A 67 9.58 -3.09 -23.98
CA SER A 67 8.16 -2.98 -23.63
C SER A 67 7.97 -2.37 -22.24
N PHE A 68 6.98 -1.49 -22.07
CA PHE A 68 6.69 -0.90 -20.77
C PHE A 68 5.25 -0.43 -20.58
N VAL A 69 4.85 -0.40 -19.30
CA VAL A 69 3.72 0.36 -18.77
C VAL A 69 4.29 1.34 -17.76
N LYS A 70 3.98 2.62 -17.90
CA LYS A 70 4.45 3.67 -16.99
C LYS A 70 3.29 4.25 -16.21
N ASP A 71 3.49 4.33 -14.91
CA ASP A 71 2.56 4.91 -13.94
C ASP A 71 1.10 4.44 -14.15
N LEU A 72 0.87 3.11 -14.20
CA LEU A 72 -0.47 2.55 -14.05
C LEU A 72 -1.02 2.99 -12.71
N ARG A 73 -2.07 3.82 -12.75
CA ARG A 73 -2.61 4.48 -11.57
C ARG A 73 -3.71 3.64 -10.95
N ILE A 74 -3.56 3.32 -9.68
CA ILE A 74 -4.53 2.60 -8.85
C ILE A 74 -4.91 3.53 -7.70
N GLU A 75 -6.19 3.86 -7.59
CA GLU A 75 -6.74 4.65 -6.51
C GLU A 75 -7.58 3.78 -5.59
N VAL A 76 -7.23 3.76 -4.30
CA VAL A 76 -7.93 3.02 -3.26
C VAL A 76 -8.45 4.03 -2.24
N ILE A 77 -9.73 3.94 -1.91
CA ILE A 77 -10.38 4.80 -0.92
C ILE A 77 -11.06 3.91 0.10
N GLY A 78 -11.02 4.33 1.37
CA GLY A 78 -11.66 3.59 2.44
C GLY A 78 -11.61 4.32 3.78
N THR A 79 -11.73 3.55 4.85
CA THR A 79 -11.56 4.02 6.23
C THR A 79 -10.32 3.44 6.87
N TRP A 80 -9.78 4.16 7.85
CA TRP A 80 -8.62 3.72 8.60
C TRP A 80 -8.82 3.91 10.11
N GLU A 81 -8.13 3.08 10.88
CA GLU A 81 -8.06 3.16 12.33
C GLU A 81 -6.65 2.78 12.79
N ALA A 82 -6.19 3.39 13.87
CA ALA A 82 -4.97 2.98 14.55
C ALA A 82 -5.28 2.55 15.99
N LYS A 83 -4.75 1.38 16.38
CA LYS A 83 -4.90 0.84 17.74
C LYS A 83 -3.58 0.27 18.22
N GLY A 84 -2.95 0.91 19.19
CA GLY A 84 -1.61 0.56 19.64
C GLY A 84 -0.58 0.74 18.52
N ASN A 85 0.03 -0.37 18.07
CA ASN A 85 0.93 -0.39 16.92
C ASN A 85 0.27 -0.97 15.65
N ALA A 86 -1.05 -1.18 15.64
CA ALA A 86 -1.76 -1.62 14.45
C ALA A 86 -2.32 -0.42 13.68
N LEU A 87 -2.16 -0.43 12.36
CA LEU A 87 -2.79 0.46 11.40
C LEU A 87 -3.67 -0.37 10.47
N ILE A 88 -4.97 -0.20 10.60
CA ILE A 88 -5.99 -1.00 9.92
C ILE A 88 -6.59 -0.15 8.80
N TYR A 89 -6.68 -0.72 7.61
CA TYR A 89 -7.39 -0.16 6.46
C TYR A 89 -8.58 -1.02 6.12
N VAL A 90 -9.72 -0.39 5.83
CA VAL A 90 -10.91 -1.03 5.28
C VAL A 90 -11.24 -0.36 3.96
N ILE A 91 -11.02 -1.08 2.87
CA ILE A 91 -11.23 -0.63 1.49
C ILE A 91 -12.73 -0.56 1.20
N ARG A 92 -13.16 0.58 0.67
CA ARG A 92 -14.53 0.80 0.18
C ARG A 92 -14.61 0.75 -1.33
N SER A 93 -13.63 1.34 -2.01
CA SER A 93 -13.61 1.39 -3.47
C SER A 93 -12.19 1.36 -4.03
N VAL A 94 -12.08 0.79 -5.22
CA VAL A 94 -10.85 0.72 -6.01
C VAL A 94 -11.18 1.23 -7.40
N ASN A 95 -10.41 2.20 -7.88
CA ASN A 95 -10.53 2.72 -9.23
C ASN A 95 -9.18 2.65 -9.93
N ILE A 96 -9.16 2.27 -11.20
CA ILE A 96 -7.94 2.18 -12.00
C ILE A 96 -8.18 3.02 -13.26
N PRO A 97 -7.95 4.35 -13.16
CA PRO A 97 -8.39 5.27 -14.21
C PRO A 97 -7.63 5.13 -15.52
N SER A 98 -6.30 4.94 -15.48
CA SER A 98 -5.46 4.83 -16.67
C SER A 98 -4.00 4.50 -16.32
N ALA A 99 -3.21 4.17 -17.35
CA ALA A 99 -1.76 4.27 -17.34
C ALA A 99 -1.33 5.56 -18.05
N LYS A 100 -0.18 6.13 -17.65
CA LYS A 100 0.33 7.38 -18.23
C LYS A 100 0.92 7.17 -19.63
N GLU A 101 1.76 6.17 -19.78
CA GLU A 101 2.39 5.81 -21.06
C GLU A 101 2.45 4.28 -21.17
N VAL A 102 2.23 3.77 -22.37
CA VAL A 102 2.24 2.34 -22.66
C VAL A 102 2.94 2.14 -24.00
N TYR A 103 3.87 1.19 -24.08
CA TYR A 103 4.61 0.91 -25.30
C TYR A 103 4.80 -0.59 -25.50
N GLN A 104 4.44 -1.07 -26.69
CA GLN A 104 4.50 -2.50 -27.07
C GLN A 104 3.81 -3.43 -26.06
N ILE A 105 2.71 -2.97 -25.48
CA ILE A 105 1.80 -3.77 -24.66
C ILE A 105 0.42 -3.68 -25.30
N SER A 106 -0.24 -4.82 -25.47
CA SER A 106 -1.59 -4.84 -26.03
C SER A 106 -2.61 -4.22 -25.07
N GLN A 107 -3.69 -3.65 -25.60
CA GLN A 107 -4.78 -3.12 -24.79
C GLN A 107 -5.38 -4.18 -23.86
N GLN A 108 -5.60 -5.41 -24.36
CA GLN A 108 -6.08 -6.54 -23.56
C GLN A 108 -5.15 -6.87 -22.39
N SER A 109 -3.83 -6.83 -22.60
CA SER A 109 -2.86 -7.09 -21.54
C SER A 109 -2.92 -6.02 -20.44
N LEU A 110 -3.12 -4.76 -20.83
CA LEU A 110 -3.27 -3.66 -19.89
C LEU A 110 -4.57 -3.77 -19.08
N GLU A 111 -5.68 -4.12 -19.74
CA GLU A 111 -6.97 -4.36 -19.10
C GLU A 111 -6.89 -5.53 -18.11
N ASN A 112 -6.31 -6.66 -18.52
CA ASN A 112 -6.10 -7.80 -17.63
C ASN A 112 -5.23 -7.42 -16.42
N LEU A 113 -4.19 -6.59 -16.61
CA LEU A 113 -3.36 -6.11 -15.51
C LEU A 113 -4.17 -5.23 -14.54
N ALA A 114 -4.98 -4.30 -15.07
CA ALA A 114 -5.88 -3.47 -14.28
C ALA A 114 -6.89 -4.34 -13.49
N GLU A 115 -7.58 -5.25 -14.16
CA GLU A 115 -8.55 -6.15 -13.52
C GLU A 115 -7.93 -6.98 -12.40
N ASN A 116 -6.73 -7.53 -12.61
CA ASN A 116 -6.02 -8.27 -11.58
C ASN A 116 -5.73 -7.42 -10.33
N PHE A 117 -5.34 -6.15 -10.51
CA PHE A 117 -5.19 -5.23 -9.38
C PHE A 117 -6.50 -4.95 -8.67
N LYS A 118 -7.58 -4.68 -9.44
CA LYS A 118 -8.90 -4.42 -8.89
C LYS A 118 -9.42 -5.60 -8.08
N TYR A 119 -9.38 -6.79 -8.67
CA TYR A 119 -9.80 -8.05 -8.05
C TYR A 119 -9.05 -8.31 -6.74
N LYS A 120 -7.75 -8.06 -6.69
CA LYS A 120 -6.94 -8.23 -5.47
C LYS A 120 -7.47 -7.40 -4.31
N TYR A 121 -7.81 -6.13 -4.54
CA TYR A 121 -8.30 -5.24 -3.50
C TYR A 121 -9.78 -5.43 -3.17
N GLU A 122 -10.58 -5.92 -4.11
CA GLU A 122 -12.00 -6.23 -3.87
C GLU A 122 -12.19 -7.48 -3.01
N ASN A 123 -11.30 -8.47 -3.11
CA ASN A 123 -11.35 -9.69 -2.31
C ASN A 123 -10.62 -9.59 -0.96
N ASP A 124 -9.68 -8.65 -0.84
CA ASP A 124 -8.87 -8.45 0.37
C ASP A 124 -9.15 -7.03 0.90
N LYS A 125 -10.37 -6.80 1.40
CA LYS A 125 -10.83 -5.45 1.77
C LYS A 125 -10.25 -4.92 3.08
N ILE A 126 -9.75 -5.80 3.94
CA ILE A 126 -9.22 -5.42 5.26
C ILE A 126 -7.72 -5.68 5.23
N HIS A 127 -6.93 -4.65 5.49
CA HIS A 127 -5.48 -4.78 5.58
C HIS A 127 -4.99 -4.32 6.94
N VAL A 128 -4.28 -5.19 7.65
CA VAL A 128 -3.69 -4.87 8.95
C VAL A 128 -2.18 -4.67 8.78
N ASN A 129 -1.67 -3.52 9.22
CA ASN A 129 -0.24 -3.25 9.20
C ASN A 129 0.26 -3.02 10.62
N LYS A 130 1.44 -3.55 10.94
CA LYS A 130 2.16 -3.21 12.15
C LYS A 130 2.99 -1.96 11.90
N ILE A 131 2.78 -0.91 12.68
CA ILE A 131 3.65 0.25 12.76
C ILE A 131 4.94 -0.21 13.46
N ILE A 132 6.04 -0.20 12.73
CA ILE A 132 7.37 -0.58 13.22
C ILE A 132 8.06 0.62 13.85
N SER A 133 7.98 1.77 13.20
CA SER A 133 8.53 3.03 13.69
C SER A 133 7.78 4.21 13.11
N MET A 134 7.74 5.30 13.86
CA MET A 134 7.03 6.53 13.49
C MET A 134 7.77 7.74 14.04
N THR A 135 7.92 8.77 13.21
CA THR A 135 8.38 10.11 13.58
C THR A 135 7.53 11.15 12.85
N ALA A 136 7.74 12.43 13.16
CA ALA A 136 7.06 13.52 12.44
C ALA A 136 7.32 13.53 10.92
N LYS A 137 8.36 12.85 10.41
CA LYS A 137 8.74 12.84 8.98
C LYS A 137 8.80 11.47 8.34
N SER A 138 8.66 10.39 9.11
CA SER A 138 8.80 9.02 8.61
C SER A 138 7.83 8.07 9.28
N LEU A 139 7.34 7.11 8.51
CA LEU A 139 6.47 6.03 8.99
C LEU A 139 6.97 4.73 8.37
N THR A 140 7.27 3.73 9.19
CA THR A 140 7.60 2.38 8.71
C THR A 140 6.52 1.43 9.16
N VAL A 141 5.93 0.72 8.20
CA VAL A 141 4.91 -0.30 8.47
C VAL A 141 5.29 -1.65 7.90
N LEU A 142 4.84 -2.72 8.54
CA LEU A 142 4.98 -4.09 8.11
C LEU A 142 3.58 -4.66 7.82
N SER A 143 3.34 -5.09 6.59
CA SER A 143 2.07 -5.72 6.20
C SER A 143 1.96 -7.16 6.71
N GLU A 144 0.73 -7.71 6.71
CA GLU A 144 0.44 -9.12 7.05
C GLU A 144 1.22 -10.13 6.21
N LYS A 145 1.62 -9.71 5.00
CA LYS A 145 2.42 -10.51 4.05
C LYS A 145 3.93 -10.36 4.29
N GLY A 146 4.35 -9.71 5.37
CA GLY A 146 5.75 -9.52 5.75
C GLY A 146 6.50 -8.46 4.93
N ARG A 147 5.82 -7.69 4.08
CA ARG A 147 6.44 -6.59 3.32
C ARG A 147 6.54 -5.34 4.19
N GLU A 148 7.76 -4.86 4.39
CA GLU A 148 8.04 -3.57 5.02
C GLU A 148 7.89 -2.44 4.00
N THR A 149 7.21 -1.36 4.39
CA THR A 149 7.05 -0.15 3.58
C THR A 149 7.49 1.06 4.39
N LYS A 150 8.43 1.83 3.84
CA LYS A 150 8.98 3.04 4.45
C LYS A 150 8.41 4.25 3.75
N TYR A 151 7.60 5.01 4.48
CA TYR A 151 7.04 6.27 4.05
C TYR A 151 7.85 7.45 4.56
N LYS A 152 7.91 8.49 3.73
CA LYS A 152 8.33 9.84 4.09
C LYS A 152 7.10 10.74 4.09
N ARG A 153 7.06 11.73 4.98
CA ARG A 153 5.99 12.74 4.95
C ARG A 153 6.18 13.64 3.73
N ASN A 154 5.09 13.88 2.99
CA ASN A 154 5.04 14.88 1.93
C ASN A 154 4.70 16.26 2.50
#